data_AF-A0A4R2P187-F1
#
_entry.id   AF-A0A4R2P187-F1
#
_cell.length_a   1.000
_cell.length_b   1.000
_cell.length_c   1.000
_cell.angle_alpha   90.00
_cell.angle_beta   90.00
_cell.angle_gamma   90.00
#
_symmetry.space_group_name_H-M   'P 1'
#
loop_
_entity.id
_entity.type
_entity.pdbx_description
1 polymer ?
#
loop_
_entity_poly.entity_id
_entity_poly.type
_entity_poly.pdbx_seq_one_letter_code
_entity_poly.pdbx_strand_id
1 'polypeptide(L)'
;MSNNTQTTPITGTGHVGDLEISYSIDTITNTITTSSNFEGLDLGSGTMTPEQPKQTIWKNTGMQIFSGELTANSADSKLECQFEITEFGKIIYQNRETVVRW
;
A
#
# COMPACT_ATOMS: atom_id res chain seq x y z
N MET A 1 -35.02 -10.10 -13.97
CA MET A 1 -34.03 -10.86 -13.18
C MET A 1 -32.86 -9.93 -12.96
N SER A 2 -32.65 -9.46 -11.73
CA SER A 2 -31.51 -8.60 -11.41
C SER A 2 -30.28 -9.48 -11.22
N ASN A 3 -29.34 -9.44 -12.16
CA ASN A 3 -28.00 -10.00 -11.95
C ASN A 3 -27.31 -9.10 -10.93
N ASN A 4 -27.44 -9.43 -9.65
CA ASN A 4 -26.62 -8.83 -8.61
C ASN A 4 -25.31 -9.62 -8.59
N THR A 5 -24.40 -9.29 -9.51
CA THR A 5 -23.04 -9.83 -9.50
C THR A 5 -22.33 -9.22 -8.31
N GLN A 6 -22.48 -9.85 -7.14
CA GLN A 6 -21.79 -9.45 -5.93
C GLN A 6 -20.31 -9.77 -6.13
N THR A 7 -19.53 -8.78 -6.60
CA THR A 7 -18.08 -8.92 -6.65
C THR A 7 -17.56 -8.75 -5.23
N THR A 8 -17.11 -9.85 -4.63
CA THR A 8 -16.34 -9.79 -3.37
C THR A 8 -15.05 -9.00 -3.60
N PRO A 9 -14.65 -8.13 -2.67
CA PRO A 9 -13.37 -7.44 -2.75
C PRO A 9 -12.21 -8.43 -2.90
N ILE A 10 -11.20 -8.05 -3.69
CA ILE A 10 -9.95 -8.81 -3.75
C ILE A 10 -9.13 -8.43 -2.52
N THR A 11 -8.87 -9.39 -1.64
CA THR A 11 -8.07 -9.18 -0.44
C THR A 11 -6.78 -9.99 -0.49
N GLY A 12 -5.74 -9.49 0.16
CA GLY A 12 -4.46 -10.20 0.23
C GLY A 12 -3.38 -9.39 0.92
N THR A 13 -2.16 -9.91 0.85
CA THR A 13 -0.98 -9.30 1.47
C THR A 13 0.16 -9.33 0.47
N GLY A 14 0.69 -8.16 0.13
CA GLY A 14 1.87 -8.00 -0.71
C GLY A 14 3.08 -7.58 0.12
N HIS A 15 4.28 -7.76 -0.42
CA HIS A 15 5.53 -7.48 0.28
C HIS A 15 6.44 -6.61 -0.59
N VAL A 16 7.17 -5.69 0.05
CA VAL A 16 8.16 -4.81 -0.59
C VAL A 16 9.42 -4.85 0.27
N GLY A 17 10.22 -5.90 0.06
CA GLY A 17 11.15 -6.40 1.07
C GLY A 17 10.42 -6.79 2.35
N ASP A 18 10.87 -6.28 3.50
CA ASP A 18 10.28 -6.61 4.82
C ASP A 18 9.02 -5.78 5.17
N LEU A 19 8.60 -4.87 4.28
CA LEU A 19 7.33 -4.16 4.40
C LEU A 19 6.18 -5.07 3.95
N GLU A 20 5.31 -5.44 4.89
CA GLU A 20 4.04 -6.13 4.65
C GLU A 20 2.92 -5.12 4.40
N ILE A 21 2.18 -5.28 3.31
CA ILE A 21 1.02 -4.45 2.96
C ILE A 21 -0.19 -5.36 2.78
N SER A 22 -1.07 -5.35 3.78
CA SER A 22 -2.39 -5.98 3.65
C SER A 22 -3.32 -5.03 2.89
N TYR A 23 -4.07 -5.55 1.93
CA TYR A 23 -4.94 -4.76 1.04
C TYR A 23 -6.33 -5.38 0.86
N SER A 24 -7.30 -4.53 0.53
CA SER A 24 -8.63 -4.90 0.05
C SER A 24 -9.04 -3.96 -1.09
N ILE A 25 -9.41 -4.53 -2.24
CA ILE A 25 -9.72 -3.80 -3.47
C ILE A 25 -11.18 -4.06 -3.85
N ASP A 26 -11.99 -3.00 -3.83
CA ASP A 26 -13.32 -3.02 -4.44
C ASP A 26 -13.18 -2.69 -5.93
N THR A 27 -13.37 -3.70 -6.78
CA THR A 27 -13.22 -3.57 -8.24
C THR A 27 -14.36 -2.80 -8.91
N ILE A 28 -15.48 -2.55 -8.21
CA ILE A 28 -16.56 -1.71 -8.73
C ILE A 28 -16.19 -0.24 -8.58
N THR A 29 -15.75 0.15 -7.39
CA THR A 29 -15.43 1.55 -7.07
C THR A 29 -13.97 1.92 -7.32
N ASN A 30 -13.11 0.92 -7.55
CA ASN A 30 -11.64 1.04 -7.52
C ASN A 30 -11.12 1.67 -6.21
N THR A 31 -11.85 1.44 -5.12
CA THR A 31 -11.39 1.83 -3.78
C THR A 31 -10.46 0.75 -3.25
N ILE A 32 -9.29 1.18 -2.78
CA ILE A 32 -8.27 0.30 -2.20
C ILE A 32 -8.04 0.73 -0.76
N THR A 33 -8.26 -0.17 0.18
CA THR A 33 -7.82 0.04 1.57
C THR A 33 -6.55 -0.74 1.82
N THR A 34 -5.62 -0.16 2.59
CA THR A 34 -4.37 -0.82 2.95
C THR A 34 -4.02 -0.63 4.42
N SER A 35 -3.25 -1.56 4.97
CA SER A 35 -2.53 -1.42 6.23
C SER A 35 -1.10 -1.89 6.04
N SER A 36 -0.14 -1.12 6.52
CA SER A 36 1.30 -1.35 6.34
C SER A 36 1.97 -1.73 7.65
N ASN A 37 2.78 -2.78 7.64
CA ASN A 37 3.52 -3.27 8.79
C ASN A 37 4.97 -3.57 8.40
N PHE A 38 5.93 -3.22 9.24
CA PHE A 38 7.34 -3.57 9.04
C PHE A 38 7.85 -4.26 10.29
N GLU A 39 8.11 -5.57 10.22
CA GLU A 39 8.61 -6.38 11.35
C GLU A 39 7.82 -6.19 12.67
N GLY A 40 6.49 -6.11 12.58
CA GLY A 40 5.60 -5.88 13.73
C GLY A 40 5.36 -4.41 14.06
N LEU A 41 6.08 -3.47 13.44
CA LEU A 41 5.82 -2.04 13.56
C LEU A 41 4.67 -1.62 12.63
N ASP A 42 3.53 -1.25 13.20
CA ASP A 42 2.43 -0.65 12.44
C ASP A 42 2.84 0.71 11.85
N LEU A 43 2.86 0.82 10.52
CA LEU A 43 3.19 2.04 9.78
C LEU A 43 1.96 2.81 9.33
N GLY A 44 0.76 2.33 9.65
CA GLY A 44 -0.51 2.97 9.41
C GLY A 44 -1.34 2.31 8.31
N SER A 45 -2.55 2.83 8.16
CA SER A 45 -3.53 2.38 7.18
C SER A 45 -4.08 3.55 6.39
N GLY A 46 -4.60 3.29 5.20
CA GLY A 46 -5.21 4.33 4.38
C GLY A 46 -6.19 3.78 3.35
N THR A 47 -6.83 4.71 2.66
CA THR A 47 -7.78 4.43 1.59
C THR A 47 -7.37 5.27 0.37
N MET A 48 -7.27 4.63 -0.78
CA MET A 48 -7.03 5.26 -2.07
C MET A 48 -8.29 5.12 -2.92
N THR A 49 -8.65 6.21 -3.61
CA THR A 49 -9.73 6.24 -4.61
C THR A 49 -9.17 6.71 -5.95
N PRO A 50 -9.91 6.62 -7.05
CA PRO A 50 -9.46 7.19 -8.33
C PRO A 50 -9.08 8.68 -8.26
N GLU A 51 -9.77 9.46 -7.42
CA GLU A 51 -9.50 10.90 -7.21
C GLU A 51 -8.31 11.15 -6.27
N GLN A 52 -8.03 10.19 -5.38
CA GLN A 52 -6.94 10.22 -4.41
C GLN A 52 -6.15 8.91 -4.48
N PRO A 53 -5.37 8.69 -5.56
CA PRO A 53 -4.75 7.40 -5.84
C PRO A 53 -3.49 7.14 -5.02
N LYS A 54 -3.16 8.01 -4.07
CA LYS A 54 -1.89 7.99 -3.35
C LYS A 54 -2.12 7.93 -1.85
N GLN A 55 -1.30 7.15 -1.18
CA GLN A 55 -1.24 7.09 0.28
C GLN A 55 0.23 7.19 0.72
N THR A 56 0.52 8.16 1.57
CA THR A 56 1.83 8.28 2.21
C THR A 56 1.95 7.26 3.34
N ILE A 57 3.10 6.58 3.39
CA ILE A 57 3.55 5.81 4.56
C ILE A 57 4.59 6.66 5.26
N TRP A 58 4.42 6.93 6.55
CA TRP A 58 5.42 7.68 7.31
C TRP A 58 5.40 7.31 8.79
N LYS A 59 6.57 7.03 9.35
CA LYS A 59 6.75 6.87 10.80
C LYS A 59 8.17 7.21 11.22
N ASN A 60 8.31 7.93 12.33
CA ASN A 60 9.60 8.23 12.95
C ASN A 60 9.69 7.54 14.32
N THR A 61 10.71 6.71 14.50
CA THR A 61 10.99 5.97 15.74
C THR A 61 12.10 6.60 16.59
N GLY A 62 12.62 7.75 16.17
CA GLY A 62 13.77 8.43 16.75
C GLY A 62 15.11 7.98 16.13
N MET A 63 15.32 6.66 16.03
CA MET A 63 16.51 6.10 15.38
C MET A 63 16.34 6.02 13.86
N GLN A 64 15.19 5.51 13.43
CA GLN A 64 14.85 5.29 12.03
C GLN A 64 13.60 6.05 11.61
N ILE A 65 13.63 6.58 10.40
CA ILE A 65 12.50 7.19 9.71
C ILE A 65 12.09 6.27 8.57
N PHE A 66 10.86 5.78 8.64
CA PHE A 66 10.20 5.01 7.60
C PHE A 66 9.38 5.98 6.75
N SER A 67 9.57 5.95 5.44
CA SER A 67 8.85 6.81 4.51
C SER A 67 8.55 6.07 3.21
N GLY A 68 7.37 6.28 2.65
CA GLY A 68 6.99 5.68 1.38
C GLY A 68 5.71 6.26 0.80
N GLU A 69 5.37 5.79 -0.38
CA GLU A 69 4.13 6.13 -1.08
C GLU A 69 3.58 4.87 -1.74
N LEU A 70 2.32 4.57 -1.44
CA LEU A 70 1.50 3.65 -2.21
C LEU A 70 0.80 4.43 -3.31
N THR A 71 0.83 3.90 -4.53
CA THR A 71 0.14 4.48 -5.70
C THR A 71 -0.74 3.43 -6.36
N ALA A 72 -2.04 3.70 -6.38
CA ALA A 72 -3.04 2.94 -7.10
C ALA A 72 -3.14 3.44 -8.55
N ASN A 73 -2.94 2.56 -9.51
CA ASN A 73 -3.19 2.81 -10.92
C ASN A 73 -4.34 1.93 -11.39
N SER A 74 -5.55 2.48 -11.36
CA SER A 74 -6.78 1.77 -11.76
C SER A 74 -6.86 1.50 -13.27
N ALA A 75 -6.12 2.24 -14.10
CA ALA A 75 -6.10 2.00 -15.54
C ALA A 75 -5.30 0.74 -15.88
N ASP A 76 -4.19 0.50 -15.16
CA ASP A 76 -3.34 -0.67 -15.32
C ASP A 76 -3.65 -1.79 -14.31
N SER A 77 -4.60 -1.55 -13.40
CA SER A 77 -4.97 -2.41 -12.27
C SER A 77 -3.74 -2.85 -11.44
N LYS A 78 -2.97 -1.86 -10.97
CA LYS A 78 -1.76 -2.08 -10.15
C LYS A 78 -1.73 -1.23 -8.90
N LEU A 79 -1.21 -1.82 -7.83
CA LEU A 79 -0.82 -1.11 -6.62
C LEU A 79 0.70 -1.18 -6.54
N GLU A 80 1.34 -0.03 -6.60
CA GLU A 80 2.79 0.11 -6.49
C GLU A 80 3.16 0.74 -5.16
N CYS A 81 4.32 0.40 -4.65
CA CYS A 81 4.87 0.99 -3.44
C CYS A 81 6.32 1.40 -3.68
N GLN A 82 6.67 2.61 -3.25
CA GLN A 82 8.04 3.00 -2.99
C GLN A 82 8.21 3.14 -1.48
N PHE A 83 9.26 2.55 -0.92
CA PHE A 83 9.52 2.56 0.51
C PHE A 83 11.01 2.74 0.83
N GLU A 84 11.29 3.55 1.83
CA GLU A 84 12.61 3.96 2.25
C GLU A 84 12.72 3.97 3.77
N ILE A 85 13.89 3.55 4.28
CA ILE A 85 14.25 3.68 5.70
C ILE A 85 15.52 4.52 5.77
N THR A 86 15.44 5.58 6.55
CA THR A 86 16.55 6.48 6.83
C THR A 86 16.99 6.32 8.29
N GLU A 87 18.29 6.18 8.53
CA GLU A 87 18.90 6.15 9.85
C GLU A 87 19.98 7.24 9.93
N PHE A 88 19.92 8.11 10.96
CA PHE A 88 20.82 9.26 11.12
C PHE A 88 20.99 10.13 9.85
N GLY A 89 19.90 10.32 9.09
CA GLY A 89 19.87 11.12 7.87
C GLY A 89 20.45 10.44 6.63
N LYS A 90 20.77 9.13 6.69
CA LYS A 90 21.21 8.32 5.55
C LYS A 90 20.19 7.25 5.22
N ILE A 91 19.90 7.08 3.93
CA ILE A 91 19.05 5.99 3.45
C ILE A 91 19.81 4.67 3.62
N ILE A 92 19.27 3.75 4.41
CA ILE A 92 19.82 2.41 4.66
C ILE A 92 19.06 1.32 3.92
N TYR A 93 17.82 1.61 3.50
CA TYR A 93 16.98 0.73 2.71
C TYR A 93 16.14 1.58 1.75
N GLN A 94 16.02 1.12 0.50
CA GLN A 94 15.15 1.71 -0.50
C GLN A 94 14.68 0.61 -1.44
N ASN A 95 13.38 0.53 -1.67
CA ASN A 95 12.81 -0.41 -2.62
C ASN A 95 11.57 0.17 -3.31
N ARG A 96 11.30 -0.33 -4.52
CA ARG A 96 10.12 0.02 -5.31
C ARG A 96 9.59 -1.21 -6.03
N GLU A 97 8.38 -1.63 -5.68
CA GLU A 97 7.78 -2.85 -6.23
C GLU A 97 6.27 -2.70 -6.49
N THR A 98 5.74 -3.61 -7.32
CA THR A 98 4.29 -3.81 -7.46
C THR A 98 3.81 -4.75 -6.35
N VAL A 99 2.95 -4.24 -5.47
CA VAL A 99 2.34 -4.98 -4.35
C VAL A 99 1.35 -6.02 -4.85
N VAL A 100 0.49 -5.62 -5.79
CA VAL A 100 -0.53 -6.48 -6.41
C VAL A 100 -0.93 -5.96 -7.78
N ARG A 101 -1.35 -6.89 -8.66
CA ARG A 101 -2.10 -6.60 -9.88
C ARG A 101 -3.48 -7.24 -9.77
N TRP A 102 -4.53 -6.53 -10.18
CA TRP A 102 -5.91 -7.03 -10.17
C TRP A 102 -6.58 -6.98 -11.54
#